data_AF-A0A1K1RJ62-F1
#
_entry.id   AF-A0A1K1RJ62-F1
#
_cell.length_a   1.000
_cell.length_b   1.000
_cell.length_c   1.000
_cell.angle_alpha   90.00
_cell.angle_beta   90.00
_cell.angle_gamma   90.00
#
_symmetry.space_group_name_H-M   'P 1'
#
loop_
_entity.id
_entity.type
_entity.pdbx_description
1 polymer ?
#
loop_
_entity_poly.entity_id
_entity_poly.type
_entity_poly.pdbx_seq_one_letter_code
_entity_poly.pdbx_strand_id
1 'polypeptide(L)'
;MKVLIRMLAMTALIAGAIPAQAQFSRQVINQGRGDWGRCFAYFPQLTSEGRLRSYESEVVFTWNTTCHSSFSASGSGATIILQRLGGTGWVDMTSGISSYVPDLGPGTYRIVARNDWARAVEYKVRHRRGMG
;
A
#
# COMPACT_ATOMS: atom_id res chain seq x y z
N MET A 1 37.55 -4.42 -56.10
CA MET A 1 37.94 -3.15 -56.75
C MET A 1 37.74 -2.06 -55.71
N LYS A 2 38.80 -1.45 -55.15
CA LYS A 2 39.40 -0.17 -55.61
C LYS A 2 38.29 0.87 -55.85
N VAL A 3 38.16 1.97 -55.10
CA VAL A 3 39.01 3.17 -55.06
C VAL A 3 38.46 4.07 -53.91
N LEU A 4 39.22 4.46 -52.89
CA LEU A 4 40.19 5.58 -52.77
C LEU A 4 39.56 6.95 -52.46
N ILE A 5 39.73 7.38 -51.20
CA ILE A 5 40.22 8.67 -50.69
C ILE A 5 39.73 9.96 -51.39
N ARG A 6 39.10 10.86 -50.61
CA ARG A 6 39.52 12.28 -50.52
C ARG A 6 39.29 12.85 -49.11
N MET A 7 40.39 13.27 -48.50
CA MET A 7 40.43 14.24 -47.40
C MET A 7 39.92 15.60 -47.90
N LEU A 8 39.20 16.32 -47.05
CA LEU A 8 39.25 17.78 -46.99
C LEU A 8 38.85 18.20 -45.57
N ALA A 9 39.86 18.62 -44.81
CA ALA A 9 39.68 19.36 -43.58
C ALA A 9 39.11 20.74 -43.91
N MET A 10 38.06 21.15 -43.20
CA MET A 10 37.65 22.54 -43.16
C MET A 10 37.21 22.85 -41.73
N THR A 11 38.17 23.29 -40.94
CA THR A 11 37.97 23.82 -39.59
C THR A 11 37.23 25.15 -39.72
N ALA A 12 35.96 25.18 -39.34
CA ALA A 12 35.19 26.41 -39.21
C ALA A 12 35.06 26.77 -37.72
N LEU A 13 35.77 27.82 -37.30
CA LEU A 13 35.56 28.51 -36.03
C LEU A 13 34.23 29.25 -36.09
N ILE A 14 33.20 28.73 -35.42
CA ILE A 14 31.97 29.48 -35.16
C ILE A 14 32.02 29.95 -33.70
N ALA A 15 32.45 31.19 -33.53
CA ALA A 15 32.22 31.96 -32.31
C ALA A 15 30.72 32.31 -32.24
N GLY A 16 29.93 31.40 -31.69
CA GLY A 16 28.52 31.62 -31.37
C GLY A 16 28.39 32.12 -29.95
N ALA A 17 27.91 33.35 -29.79
CA ALA A 17 27.54 33.95 -28.52
C ALA A 17 26.66 32.98 -27.73
N ILE A 18 27.10 32.64 -26.51
CA ILE A 18 26.28 31.93 -25.53
C ILE A 18 25.08 32.85 -25.27
N PRO A 19 23.83 32.48 -25.61
CA PRO A 19 22.71 33.20 -25.05
C PRO A 19 22.86 33.01 -23.54
N ALA A 20 23.10 34.11 -22.83
CA ALA A 20 22.95 34.18 -21.39
C ALA A 20 21.55 33.64 -21.14
N GLN A 21 21.51 32.38 -20.70
CA GLN A 21 20.30 31.75 -20.25
C GLN A 21 19.99 32.58 -19.02
N ALA A 22 19.11 33.56 -19.19
CA ALA A 22 18.42 34.16 -18.09
C ALA A 22 17.83 32.97 -17.36
N GLN A 23 18.52 32.59 -16.27
CA GLN A 23 18.02 31.69 -15.28
C GLN A 23 16.86 32.48 -14.68
N PHE A 24 15.72 32.45 -15.38
CA PHE A 24 14.46 32.32 -14.72
C PHE A 24 14.66 31.10 -13.85
N SER A 25 15.10 31.39 -12.63
CA SER A 25 14.59 30.75 -11.45
C SER A 25 13.08 30.74 -11.65
N ARG A 26 12.59 29.72 -12.36
CA ARG A 26 11.53 28.91 -11.81
C ARG A 26 12.02 28.72 -10.39
N GLN A 27 11.48 29.54 -9.50
CA GLN A 27 10.95 28.98 -8.29
C GLN A 27 10.09 27.82 -8.78
N VAL A 28 10.74 26.66 -8.95
CA VAL A 28 10.15 25.40 -8.56
C VAL A 28 9.58 25.80 -7.23
N ILE A 29 8.27 26.01 -7.24
CA ILE A 29 7.54 26.14 -6.01
C ILE A 29 7.97 24.85 -5.32
N ASN A 30 8.84 25.00 -4.33
CA ASN A 30 9.10 23.99 -3.32
C ASN A 30 7.77 23.89 -2.58
N GLN A 31 6.73 23.38 -3.27
CA GLN A 31 5.64 22.68 -2.64
C GLN A 31 6.35 21.51 -2.00
N GLY A 32 6.56 21.62 -0.70
CA GLY A 32 7.31 20.64 0.07
C GLY A 32 6.85 19.23 -0.29
N ARG A 33 7.79 18.28 -0.29
CA ARG A 33 7.49 16.84 -0.26
C ARG A 33 6.56 16.55 0.95
N GLY A 34 5.25 16.69 0.77
CA GLY A 34 4.23 16.30 1.74
C GLY A 34 3.80 14.86 1.47
N ASP A 35 3.95 14.01 2.47
CA ASP A 35 3.52 12.60 2.58
C ASP A 35 3.02 11.87 1.32
N TRP A 36 3.92 11.05 0.77
CA TRP A 36 3.73 10.13 -0.37
C TRP A 36 2.72 9.01 -0.06
N GLY A 37 1.43 9.31 -0.13
CA GLY A 37 0.39 8.29 -0.02
C GLY A 37 0.24 7.69 1.38
N ARG A 38 0.61 8.42 2.45
CA ARG A 38 0.21 8.05 3.82
C ARG A 38 -1.26 8.41 4.05
N CYS A 39 -1.95 7.60 4.83
CA CYS A 39 -3.31 7.93 5.25
C CYS A 39 -3.28 9.15 6.19
N PHE A 40 -4.22 10.08 6.04
CA PHE A 40 -4.22 11.35 6.78
C PHE A 40 -4.73 11.23 8.21
N ALA A 41 -5.43 10.14 8.54
CA ALA A 41 -5.94 9.86 9.88
C ALA A 41 -6.12 8.36 10.11
N TYR A 42 -6.73 8.00 11.24
CA TYR A 42 -7.21 6.65 11.54
C TYR A 42 -8.72 6.69 11.76
N PHE A 43 -9.42 5.67 11.29
CA PHE A 43 -10.81 5.46 11.72
C PHE A 43 -10.85 5.13 13.22
N PRO A 44 -11.97 5.44 13.90
CA PRO A 44 -12.25 4.90 15.22
C PRO A 44 -12.14 3.36 15.20
N GLN A 45 -11.76 2.78 16.34
CA GLN A 45 -11.73 1.33 16.48
C GLN A 45 -13.14 0.78 16.25
N LEU A 46 -13.25 -0.20 15.34
CA LEU A 46 -14.49 -0.92 15.11
C LEU A 46 -14.42 -2.30 15.76
N THR A 47 -15.59 -2.82 16.13
CA THR A 47 -15.74 -4.15 16.71
C THR A 47 -16.79 -4.92 15.92
N SER A 48 -16.43 -6.10 15.45
CA SER A 48 -17.34 -7.09 14.88
C SER A 48 -17.52 -8.23 15.89
N GLU A 49 -18.75 -8.68 16.09
CA GLU A 49 -19.11 -9.69 17.07
C GLU A 49 -20.07 -10.69 16.45
N GLY A 50 -20.01 -11.94 16.88
CA GLY A 50 -20.84 -12.99 16.32
C GLY A 50 -20.61 -14.35 16.97
N ARG A 51 -21.15 -15.39 16.34
CA ARG A 51 -21.00 -16.77 16.79
C ARG A 51 -20.62 -17.65 15.61
N LEU A 52 -19.55 -18.42 15.78
CA LEU A 52 -19.09 -19.40 14.82
C LEU A 52 -19.39 -20.80 15.35
N ARG A 53 -19.93 -21.68 14.50
CA ARG A 53 -20.00 -23.12 14.73
C ARG A 53 -18.59 -23.70 14.72
N SER A 54 -18.49 -24.96 15.15
CA SER A 54 -17.24 -25.72 15.12
C SER A 54 -16.59 -25.62 13.74
N TYR A 55 -15.31 -25.24 13.70
CA TYR A 55 -14.52 -25.13 12.47
C TYR A 55 -15.07 -24.18 11.39
N GLU A 56 -15.99 -23.29 11.76
CA GLU A 56 -16.56 -22.30 10.85
C GLU A 56 -15.63 -21.08 10.70
N SER A 57 -15.73 -20.42 9.55
CA SER A 57 -15.08 -19.13 9.29
C SER A 57 -16.07 -18.15 8.68
N GLU A 58 -15.93 -16.87 9.01
CA GLU A 58 -16.77 -15.78 8.51
C GLU A 58 -15.93 -14.56 8.15
N VAL A 59 -16.29 -13.87 7.06
CA VAL A 59 -15.72 -12.55 6.74
C VAL A 59 -16.43 -11.50 7.59
N VAL A 60 -15.72 -10.92 8.56
CA VAL A 60 -16.33 -10.02 9.55
C VAL A 60 -16.20 -8.53 9.19
N PHE A 61 -15.29 -8.20 8.27
CA PHE A 61 -15.09 -6.84 7.76
C PHE A 61 -14.32 -6.85 6.44
N THR A 62 -14.67 -5.98 5.50
CA THR A 62 -13.95 -5.77 4.23
C THR A 62 -13.79 -4.28 3.97
N TRP A 63 -12.64 -3.85 3.46
CA TRP A 63 -12.38 -2.45 3.09
C TRP A 63 -11.37 -2.33 1.96
N ASN A 64 -11.30 -1.12 1.40
CA ASN A 64 -10.28 -0.69 0.46
C ASN A 64 -9.51 0.50 1.08
N THR A 65 -8.23 0.62 0.77
CA THR A 65 -7.41 1.81 1.06
C THR A 65 -6.56 2.16 -0.16
N THR A 66 -6.40 3.45 -0.42
CA THR A 66 -5.51 4.02 -1.46
C THR A 66 -4.19 4.52 -0.88
N CYS A 67 -4.01 4.40 0.44
CA CYS A 67 -2.90 4.94 1.20
C CYS A 67 -2.25 3.90 2.12
N HIS A 68 -1.07 4.25 2.62
CA HIS A 68 -0.23 3.53 3.56
C HIS A 68 -0.58 3.94 5.00
N SER A 69 -0.88 2.96 5.86
CA SER A 69 -1.09 3.18 7.29
C SER A 69 -0.77 1.96 8.12
N SER A 70 -0.69 2.12 9.44
CA SER A 70 -0.69 0.94 10.30
C SER A 70 -2.09 0.32 10.37
N PHE A 71 -2.11 -1.00 10.53
CA PHE A 71 -3.29 -1.78 10.83
C PHE A 71 -3.06 -2.57 12.11
N SER A 72 -4.06 -2.62 12.98
CA SER A 72 -4.07 -3.53 14.11
C SER A 72 -5.40 -4.23 14.24
N ALA A 73 -5.37 -5.49 14.66
CA ALA A 73 -6.55 -6.25 15.03
C ALA A 73 -6.28 -7.16 16.22
N SER A 74 -7.33 -7.44 16.99
CA SER A 74 -7.31 -8.38 18.11
C SER A 74 -8.63 -9.13 18.18
N GLY A 75 -8.54 -10.41 18.54
CA GLY A 75 -9.61 -11.37 18.51
C GLY A 75 -9.74 -12.05 19.86
N SER A 76 -10.98 -12.26 20.26
CA SER A 76 -11.36 -13.12 21.38
C SER A 76 -12.30 -14.19 20.84
N GLY A 77 -12.09 -15.45 21.25
CA GLY A 77 -12.95 -16.57 20.85
C GLY A 77 -12.86 -16.96 19.38
N ALA A 78 -11.98 -16.34 18.58
CA ALA A 78 -11.67 -16.75 17.22
C ALA A 78 -10.23 -16.37 16.87
N THR A 79 -9.60 -17.13 15.99
CA THR A 79 -8.39 -16.73 15.28
C THR A 79 -8.77 -15.71 14.21
N ILE A 80 -8.00 -14.64 14.11
CA ILE A 80 -8.16 -13.64 13.05
C ILE A 80 -7.20 -13.97 11.92
N ILE A 81 -7.67 -13.84 10.68
CA ILE A 81 -6.86 -13.89 9.48
C ILE A 81 -7.06 -12.57 8.72
N LEU A 82 -5.98 -11.82 8.54
CA LEU A 82 -5.98 -10.66 7.65
C LEU A 82 -5.68 -11.16 6.24
N GLN A 83 -6.54 -10.84 5.29
CA GLN A 83 -6.38 -11.21 3.89
C GLN A 83 -6.33 -9.97 3.00
N ARG A 84 -5.53 -10.03 1.94
CA ARG A 84 -5.47 -9.04 0.86
C ARG A 84 -5.91 -9.68 -0.45
N LEU A 85 -6.72 -8.97 -1.22
CA LEU A 85 -7.03 -9.38 -2.58
C LEU A 85 -5.79 -9.24 -3.45
N GLY A 86 -5.34 -10.34 -4.07
CA GLY A 86 -4.19 -10.39 -4.97
C GLY A 86 -4.47 -11.29 -6.17
N GLY A 87 -4.15 -10.81 -7.37
CA GLY A 87 -4.45 -11.55 -8.61
C GLY A 87 -5.93 -11.91 -8.69
N THR A 88 -6.23 -13.21 -8.69
CA THR A 88 -7.60 -13.76 -8.79
C THR A 88 -8.22 -14.16 -7.45
N GLY A 89 -7.54 -13.96 -6.31
CA GLY A 89 -7.99 -14.50 -5.03
C GLY A 89 -7.55 -13.73 -3.79
N TRP A 90 -8.00 -14.21 -2.63
CA TRP A 90 -7.60 -13.67 -1.33
C TRP A 90 -6.36 -14.38 -0.83
N VAL A 91 -5.36 -13.62 -0.39
CA VAL A 91 -4.10 -14.13 0.13
C VAL A 91 -3.98 -13.76 1.60
N ASP A 92 -3.68 -14.75 2.44
CA ASP A 92 -3.42 -14.56 3.87
C ASP A 92 -2.14 -13.73 4.05
N MET A 93 -2.24 -12.65 4.81
CA MET A 93 -1.10 -11.82 5.18
C MET A 93 -0.55 -12.20 6.55
N THR A 94 -1.46 -12.46 7.50
CA THR A 94 -1.12 -12.80 8.88
C THR A 94 -2.33 -13.46 9.54
N SER A 95 -2.05 -14.31 10.53
CA SER A 95 -3.06 -15.03 11.29
C SER A 95 -2.69 -15.12 12.77
N GLY A 96 -3.68 -14.99 13.66
CA GLY A 96 -3.49 -15.16 15.10
C GLY A 96 -4.61 -14.51 15.89
N ILE A 97 -4.52 -14.53 17.22
CA ILE A 97 -5.45 -13.80 18.10
C ILE A 97 -5.18 -12.28 18.11
N SER A 98 -4.03 -11.86 17.60
CA SER A 98 -3.68 -10.46 17.40
C SER A 98 -2.85 -10.31 16.13
N SER A 99 -2.96 -9.15 15.50
CA SER A 99 -2.24 -8.82 14.27
C SER A 99 -1.87 -7.35 14.29
N TYR A 100 -0.63 -7.04 13.91
CA TYR A 100 -0.16 -5.69 13.69
C TYR A 100 0.65 -5.63 12.39
N VAL A 101 0.27 -4.72 11.49
CA VAL A 101 0.98 -4.45 10.24
C VAL A 101 1.35 -2.96 10.26
N PRO A 102 2.62 -2.59 10.42
CA PRO A 102 3.01 -1.18 10.59
C PRO A 102 2.83 -0.35 9.32
N ASP A 103 2.91 -0.98 8.14
CA ASP A 103 2.79 -0.32 6.84
C ASP A 103 1.92 -1.15 5.89
N LEU A 104 0.61 -1.08 6.11
CA LEU A 104 -0.40 -1.63 5.21
C LEU A 104 -0.61 -0.64 4.06
N GLY A 105 -0.13 -1.01 2.87
CA GLY A 105 -0.25 -0.19 1.65
C GLY A 105 -1.63 -0.23 0.98
N PRO A 106 -1.75 0.36 -0.23
CA PRO A 106 -2.98 0.39 -0.99
C PRO A 106 -3.48 -1.01 -1.37
N GLY A 107 -4.78 -1.24 -1.33
CA GLY A 107 -5.38 -2.51 -1.72
C GLY A 107 -6.77 -2.74 -1.14
N THR A 108 -7.32 -3.90 -1.47
CA THR A 108 -8.57 -4.40 -0.88
C THR A 108 -8.24 -5.50 0.12
N TYR A 109 -8.80 -5.37 1.32
CA TYR A 109 -8.49 -6.20 2.47
C TYR A 109 -9.78 -6.71 3.12
N ARG A 110 -9.67 -7.85 3.80
CA ARG A 110 -10.75 -8.35 4.67
C ARG A 110 -10.18 -9.02 5.91
N ILE A 111 -10.97 -9.02 6.97
CA ILE A 111 -10.72 -9.78 8.19
C ILE A 111 -11.63 -11.00 8.19
N VAL A 112 -11.06 -12.18 8.39
CA VAL A 112 -11.79 -13.42 8.60
C VAL A 112 -11.65 -13.82 10.06
N ALA A 113 -12.77 -14.11 10.71
CA ALA A 113 -12.78 -14.80 12.00
C ALA A 113 -12.92 -16.29 11.75
N ARG A 114 -12.05 -17.10 12.37
CA ARG A 114 -12.08 -18.57 12.26
C ARG A 114 -12.15 -19.19 13.65
N ASN A 115 -13.04 -20.14 13.79
CA ASN A 115 -13.12 -20.98 14.96
C ASN A 115 -12.25 -22.22 14.76
N ASP A 116 -11.15 -22.35 15.50
CA ASP A 116 -10.25 -23.50 15.42
C ASP A 116 -10.65 -24.65 16.38
N TRP A 117 -11.75 -24.50 17.12
CA TRP A 117 -12.19 -25.45 18.13
C TRP A 117 -13.34 -26.35 17.65
N ALA A 118 -13.40 -27.55 18.25
CA ALA A 118 -14.45 -28.57 18.04
C ALA A 118 -15.81 -28.23 18.67
N ARG A 119 -16.08 -26.95 18.92
CA ARG A 119 -17.31 -26.46 19.56
C ARG A 119 -17.64 -25.07 19.05
N ALA A 120 -18.89 -24.66 19.16
CA ALA A 120 -19.27 -23.30 18.83
C ALA A 120 -18.66 -22.28 19.81
N VAL A 121 -18.33 -21.10 19.29
CA VAL A 121 -17.69 -20.01 20.03
C VAL A 121 -18.37 -18.69 19.72
N GLU A 122 -18.47 -17.83 20.73
CA GLU A 122 -18.72 -16.42 20.54
C GLU A 122 -17.41 -15.72 20.25
N TYR A 123 -17.41 -14.80 19.29
CA TYR A 123 -16.20 -14.06 18.94
C TYR A 123 -16.40 -12.56 19.05
N LYS A 124 -15.28 -11.88 19.28
CA LYS A 124 -15.15 -10.43 19.21
C LYS A 124 -13.86 -10.07 18.49
N VAL A 125 -13.97 -9.33 17.40
CA VAL A 125 -12.84 -8.86 16.59
C VAL A 125 -12.82 -7.34 16.62
N ARG A 126 -11.77 -6.77 17.20
CA ARG A 126 -11.53 -5.32 17.26
C ARG A 126 -10.43 -4.97 16.28
N HIS A 127 -10.60 -3.88 15.53
CA HIS A 127 -9.55 -3.45 14.60
C HIS A 127 -9.49 -1.93 14.44
N ARG A 128 -8.30 -1.45 14.04
CA ARG A 128 -8.01 -0.04 13.71
C ARG A 128 -7.24 0.01 12.40
N ARG A 129 -7.56 0.99 11.56
CA ARG A 129 -6.98 1.14 10.20
C ARG A 129 -6.88 2.62 9.84
N GLY A 130 -6.00 2.95 8.89
CA GLY A 130 -5.89 4.29 8.34
C GLY A 130 -7.13 4.74 7.58
N MET A 131 -7.26 6.05 7.47
CA MET A 131 -8.27 6.79 6.70
C MET A 131 -7.56 7.59 5.61
N GLY A 132 -7.90 7.30 4.36
CA GLY A 132 -7.43 8.03 3.17
C GLY A 132 -8.39 7.88 2.01
#